data_AF-A0A522F067-F1
#
_entry.id   AF-A0A522F067-F1
#
_cell.length_a   1.000
_cell.length_b   1.000
_cell.length_c   1.000
_cell.angle_alpha   90.00
_cell.angle_beta   90.00
_cell.angle_gamma   90.00
#
_symmetry.space_group_name_H-M   'P 1'
#
loop_
_entity.id
_entity.type
_entity.pdbx_description
1 polymer ?
#
loop_
_entity_poly.entity_id
_entity_poly.type
_entity_poly.pdbx_seq_one_letter_code
_entity_poly.pdbx_strand_id
1 'polypeptide(L)'
;MNVADVYPKVREIIAEVLVIDEDEINQNSRLITDLGAESIDFLDLVFQLEKEFKIKIPRGQLEKNARGDLAEDEFEKGGALTPAGLQALKNYLSEIPEDQFKPNLKVNEIPMLFTVETFCKLVVAAVQQQSAETVA
;
A
#
# COMPACT_ATOMS: atom_id res chain seq x y z
N MET A 1 -7.93 7.06 14.51
CA MET A 1 -6.68 6.84 13.78
C MET A 1 -6.94 7.05 12.30
N ASN A 2 -6.28 8.04 11.70
CA ASN A 2 -6.32 8.37 10.28
C ASN A 2 -4.88 8.46 9.72
N VAL A 3 -4.73 8.82 8.44
CA VAL A 3 -3.42 8.92 7.78
C VAL A 3 -2.49 9.91 8.49
N ALA A 4 -3.00 11.08 8.89
CA ALA A 4 -2.19 12.11 9.56
C ALA A 4 -1.67 11.64 10.93
N ASP A 5 -2.43 10.81 11.64
CA ASP A 5 -2.03 10.26 12.94
C ASP A 5 -0.84 9.29 12.81
N VAL A 6 -0.78 8.52 11.70
CA VAL A 6 0.24 7.46 11.51
C VAL A 6 1.43 7.92 10.67
N TYR A 7 1.24 8.94 9.82
CA TYR A 7 2.25 9.39 8.85
C TYR A 7 3.63 9.67 9.47
N PRO A 8 3.78 10.39 10.60
CA PRO A 8 5.11 10.67 11.15
C PRO A 8 5.89 9.39 11.47
N LYS A 9 5.21 8.39 12.04
CA LYS A 9 5.84 7.12 12.41
C LYS A 9 6.09 6.22 11.20
N VAL A 10 5.18 6.22 10.23
CA VAL A 10 5.39 5.51 8.95
C VAL A 10 6.60 6.11 8.20
N ARG A 11 6.73 7.44 8.18
CA ARG A 11 7.85 8.15 7.57
C ARG A 11 9.19 7.77 8.21
N GLU A 12 9.25 7.81 9.53
CA GLU A 12 10.42 7.39 10.32
C GLU A 12 10.85 5.95 9.98
N ILE A 13 9.90 5.01 9.94
CA ILE A 13 10.19 3.61 9.59
C ILE A 13 10.70 3.48 8.15
N ILE A 14 10.14 4.24 7.20
CA ILE A 14 10.61 4.21 5.81
C ILE A 14 12.03 4.75 5.70
N ALA A 15 12.34 5.84 6.41
CA ALA A 15 13.69 6.41 6.44
C ALA A 15 14.71 5.40 7.00
N GLU A 16 14.35 4.71 8.09
CA GLU A 16 15.21 3.69 8.70
C GLU A 16 15.45 2.49 7.78
N VAL A 17 14.40 1.97 7.14
CA VAL A 17 14.52 0.78 6.30
C VAL A 17 15.25 1.07 5.00
N LEU A 18 14.95 2.21 4.35
CA LEU A 18 15.58 2.59 3.09
C LEU A 18 16.93 3.30 3.28
N VAL A 19 17.29 3.63 4.52
CA VAL A 19 18.54 4.34 4.87
C VAL A 19 18.65 5.68 4.12
N ILE A 20 17.58 6.47 4.18
CA ILE A 20 17.47 7.80 3.58
C ILE A 20 17.08 8.85 4.63
N ASP A 21 17.19 10.12 4.29
CA ASP A 21 16.75 11.19 5.21
C ASP A 21 15.22 11.27 5.25
N GLU A 22 14.65 11.44 6.45
CA GLU A 22 13.21 11.64 6.63
C GLU A 22 12.69 12.86 5.86
N ASP A 23 13.53 13.88 5.67
CA ASP A 23 13.18 15.10 4.95
C ASP A 23 13.09 14.89 3.42
N GLU A 24 13.61 13.79 2.89
CA GLU A 24 13.44 13.40 1.49
C GLU A 24 12.10 12.68 1.23
N ILE A 25 11.41 12.27 2.31
CA ILE A 25 10.18 11.48 2.23
C ILE A 25 8.96 12.39 2.26
N ASN A 26 8.22 12.39 1.16
CA ASN A 26 6.92 13.03 1.05
C ASN A 26 5.81 11.98 1.04
N GLN A 27 4.63 12.38 1.50
CA GLN A 27 3.44 11.51 1.53
C GLN A 27 3.08 10.92 0.15
N ASN A 28 3.33 11.67 -0.92
CA ASN A 28 3.09 11.24 -2.30
C ASN A 28 4.31 10.57 -2.98
N SER A 29 5.45 10.48 -2.30
CA SER A 29 6.64 9.80 -2.84
C SER A 29 6.33 8.32 -3.03
N ARG A 30 6.68 7.81 -4.21
CA ARG A 30 6.59 6.39 -4.54
C ARG A 30 7.76 5.63 -3.96
N LEU A 31 7.47 4.53 -3.27
CA LEU A 31 8.53 3.79 -2.58
C LEU A 31 9.58 3.28 -3.56
N ILE A 32 9.17 2.71 -4.69
CA ILE A 32 10.13 2.14 -5.65
C ILE A 32 10.76 3.22 -6.53
N THR A 33 9.94 4.06 -7.15
CA THR A 33 10.41 4.96 -8.22
C THR A 33 11.06 6.23 -7.70
N ASP A 34 10.65 6.73 -6.53
CA ASP A 34 11.19 7.97 -5.98
C ASP A 34 12.18 7.68 -4.83
N LEU A 35 11.89 6.68 -3.99
CA LEU A 35 12.71 6.35 -2.80
C LEU A 35 13.65 5.15 -3.00
N GLY A 36 13.61 4.50 -4.17
CA GLY A 36 14.53 3.41 -4.51
C GLY A 36 14.30 2.09 -3.77
N ALA A 37 13.12 1.88 -3.18
CA ALA A 37 12.80 0.64 -2.46
C ALA A 37 12.84 -0.58 -3.38
N GLU A 38 13.53 -1.62 -2.94
CA GLU A 38 13.57 -2.94 -3.55
C GLU A 38 12.52 -3.88 -2.97
N SER A 39 12.28 -5.01 -3.64
CA SER A 39 11.26 -5.98 -3.20
C SER A 39 11.50 -6.55 -1.79
N ILE A 40 12.75 -6.59 -1.34
CA ILE A 40 13.12 -7.04 0.01
C ILE A 40 12.71 -6.02 1.07
N ASP A 41 12.85 -4.72 0.78
CA ASP A 41 12.53 -3.64 1.70
C ASP A 41 11.04 -3.63 2.06
N PHE A 42 10.17 -4.07 1.15
CA PHE A 42 8.74 -4.21 1.45
C PHE A 42 8.47 -5.21 2.59
N LEU A 43 9.25 -6.29 2.67
CA LEU A 43 9.08 -7.28 3.73
C LEU A 43 9.49 -6.68 5.08
N ASP A 44 10.61 -5.95 5.10
CA ASP A 44 11.12 -5.31 6.31
C ASP A 44 10.23 -4.14 6.75
N LEU A 45 9.76 -3.31 5.82
CA LEU A 45 8.78 -2.24 6.07
C LEU A 45 7.51 -2.80 6.71
N VAL A 46 6.90 -3.81 6.10
CA VAL A 46 5.68 -4.43 6.63
C VAL A 46 5.94 -5.01 8.03
N PHE A 47 7.08 -5.67 8.23
CA PHE A 47 7.43 -6.23 9.54
C PHE A 47 7.60 -5.16 10.62
N GLN A 48 8.28 -4.05 10.33
CA GLN A 48 8.44 -2.94 11.28
C GLN A 48 7.10 -2.26 11.58
N LEU A 49 6.26 -2.06 10.57
CA LEU A 49 4.91 -1.50 10.75
C LEU A 49 4.02 -2.41 11.61
N GLU A 50 4.05 -3.73 11.38
CA GLU A 50 3.35 -4.70 12.23
C GLU A 50 3.76 -4.58 13.70
N LYS A 51 5.08 -4.50 13.94
CA LYS A 51 5.65 -4.43 15.30
C LYS A 51 5.29 -3.11 15.99
N GLU A 52 5.46 -1.99 15.30
CA GLU A 52 5.23 -0.65 15.85
C GLU A 52 3.75 -0.43 16.17
N PHE A 53 2.87 -0.74 15.22
CA PHE A 53 1.42 -0.52 15.38
C PHE A 53 0.68 -1.70 16.02
N LYS A 54 1.39 -2.80 16.32
CA LYS A 54 0.85 -4.04 16.91
C LYS A 54 -0.26 -4.67 16.06
N ILE A 55 -0.13 -4.56 14.75
CA ILE A 55 -1.07 -5.04 13.73
C ILE A 55 -0.57 -6.30 13.02
N LYS A 56 -1.46 -6.90 12.23
CA LYS A 56 -1.11 -7.96 11.28
C LYS A 56 -1.50 -7.55 9.87
N ILE A 57 -0.53 -7.64 8.96
CA ILE A 57 -0.66 -7.32 7.54
C ILE A 57 -0.28 -8.59 6.77
N PRO A 58 -1.27 -9.45 6.42
CA PRO A 58 -1.01 -10.65 5.64
C PRO A 58 -0.35 -10.34 4.30
N ARG A 59 0.46 -11.27 3.80
CA ARG A 59 0.96 -11.19 2.44
C ARG A 59 -0.21 -11.14 1.46
N GLY A 60 -0.16 -10.22 0.51
CA GLY A 60 -1.25 -10.00 -0.45
C GLY A 60 -2.43 -9.19 0.10
N GLN A 61 -2.37 -8.69 1.34
CA GLN A 61 -3.45 -7.86 1.90
C GLN A 61 -3.67 -6.57 1.08
N LEU A 62 -2.60 -5.95 0.57
CA LEU A 62 -2.72 -4.79 -0.31
C LEU A 62 -3.49 -5.12 -1.59
N GLU A 63 -3.18 -6.25 -2.23
CA GLU A 63 -3.89 -6.71 -3.42
C GLU A 63 -5.35 -7.04 -3.09
N LYS A 64 -5.60 -7.72 -1.97
CA LYS A 64 -6.96 -8.03 -1.50
C LYS A 64 -7.77 -6.77 -1.24
N ASN A 65 -7.18 -5.77 -0.58
CA ASN A 65 -7.84 -4.49 -0.32
C ASN A 65 -8.12 -3.73 -1.63
N ALA A 66 -7.18 -3.75 -2.58
CA ALA A 66 -7.34 -3.14 -3.89
C ALA A 66 -8.43 -3.82 -4.72
N ARG A 67 -8.54 -5.15 -4.63
CA ARG A 67 -9.57 -5.94 -5.31
C ARG A 67 -10.96 -5.75 -4.69
N GLY A 68 -11.02 -5.60 -3.37
CA GLY A 68 -12.28 -5.55 -2.63
C GLY A 68 -13.08 -6.84 -2.80
N ASP A 69 -14.35 -6.71 -3.19
CA ASP A 69 -15.29 -7.83 -3.37
C ASP A 69 -15.22 -8.49 -4.75
N LEU A 70 -14.40 -7.98 -5.68
CA LEU A 70 -14.27 -8.56 -7.02
C LEU A 70 -13.71 -9.98 -6.95
N ALA A 71 -14.22 -10.86 -7.80
CA ALA A 71 -13.58 -12.14 -8.04
C ALA A 71 -12.19 -11.96 -8.68
N GLU A 72 -11.34 -12.97 -8.58
CA GLU A 72 -9.98 -12.90 -9.14
C GLU A 72 -9.98 -12.67 -10.67
N ASP A 73 -10.86 -13.37 -11.40
CA ASP A 73 -10.96 -13.20 -12.87
C ASP A 73 -11.62 -11.88 -13.29
N GLU A 74 -12.37 -11.25 -12.38
CA GLU A 74 -12.90 -9.90 -12.56
C GLU A 74 -11.85 -8.84 -12.28
N PHE A 75 -10.89 -9.12 -11.41
CA PHE A 75 -9.79 -8.22 -11.11
C PHE A 75 -8.70 -8.28 -12.18
N GLU A 76 -8.26 -9.48 -12.55
CA GLU A 76 -7.23 -9.69 -13.55
C GLU A 76 -7.52 -10.85 -14.51
N LYS A 77 -6.98 -10.75 -15.73
CA LYS A 77 -6.98 -11.84 -16.72
C LYS A 77 -5.60 -11.97 -17.34
N GLY A 78 -4.97 -13.13 -17.14
CA GLY A 78 -3.64 -13.41 -17.70
C GLY A 78 -2.53 -12.49 -17.17
N GLY A 79 -2.64 -12.05 -15.91
CA GLY A 79 -1.67 -11.15 -15.26
C GLY A 79 -1.86 -9.66 -15.55
N ALA A 80 -2.88 -9.29 -16.32
CA ALA A 80 -3.24 -7.91 -16.61
C ALA A 80 -4.56 -7.53 -15.94
N LEU A 81 -4.66 -6.32 -15.42
CA LEU A 81 -5.90 -5.82 -14.83
C LEU A 81 -7.00 -5.70 -15.87
N THR A 82 -8.21 -6.09 -15.50
CA THR A 82 -9.40 -5.78 -16.29
C THR A 82 -9.80 -4.31 -16.09
N PRO A 83 -10.73 -3.75 -16.89
CA PRO A 83 -11.30 -2.42 -16.61
C PRO A 83 -11.93 -2.30 -15.22
N ALA A 84 -12.57 -3.38 -14.73
CA ALA A 84 -13.16 -3.41 -13.39
C ALA A 84 -12.06 -3.45 -12.30
N GLY A 85 -11.03 -4.28 -12.48
CA GLY A 85 -9.88 -4.34 -11.59
C GLY A 85 -9.11 -3.02 -11.52
N LEU A 86 -8.92 -2.36 -12.67
CA LEU A 86 -8.29 -1.03 -12.72
C LEU A 86 -9.11 0.02 -11.97
N GLN A 87 -10.45 -0.01 -12.10
CA GLN A 87 -11.32 0.90 -11.37
C GLN A 87 -11.26 0.63 -9.86
N ALA A 88 -11.26 -0.63 -9.44
CA ALA A 88 -11.14 -0.99 -8.02
C ALA A 88 -9.79 -0.53 -7.45
N LEU A 89 -8.71 -0.74 -8.20
CA LEU A 89 -7.38 -0.26 -7.82
C LEU A 89 -7.33 1.26 -7.69
N LYS A 90 -7.92 2.01 -8.63
CA LYS A 90 -8.03 3.48 -8.55
C LYS A 90 -8.81 3.94 -7.32
N ASN A 91 -9.89 3.24 -6.99
CA ASN A 91 -10.69 3.57 -5.80
C ASN A 91 -9.89 3.34 -4.52
N TYR A 92 -9.12 2.26 -4.46
CA TYR A 92 -8.26 1.94 -3.31
C TYR A 92 -7.10 2.94 -3.19
N LEU A 93 -6.37 3.15 -4.29
CA LEU A 93 -5.25 4.09 -4.40
C LEU A 93 -5.74 5.50 -4.78
N SER A 94 -6.75 5.98 -4.07
CA SER A 94 -7.40 7.29 -4.30
C SER A 94 -6.46 8.50 -4.16
N GLU A 95 -5.29 8.32 -3.53
CA GLU A 95 -4.22 9.31 -3.44
C GLU A 95 -3.44 9.48 -4.75
N ILE A 96 -3.52 8.50 -5.65
CA ILE A 96 -2.75 8.48 -6.88
C ILE A 96 -3.55 9.16 -7.99
N PRO A 97 -2.97 10.16 -8.68
CA PRO A 97 -3.61 10.79 -9.84
C PRO A 97 -3.95 9.78 -10.94
N GLU A 98 -5.11 9.95 -11.59
CA GLU A 98 -5.61 9.01 -12.60
C GLU A 98 -4.68 8.81 -13.80
N ASP A 99 -3.90 9.82 -14.17
CA ASP A 99 -2.95 9.79 -15.27
C ASP A 99 -1.75 8.88 -15.00
N GLN A 100 -1.55 8.46 -13.75
CA GLN A 100 -0.49 7.53 -13.36
C GLN A 100 -0.88 6.06 -13.58
N PHE A 101 -2.16 5.78 -13.88
CA PHE A 101 -2.64 4.44 -14.14
C PHE A 101 -2.59 4.12 -15.63
N LYS A 102 -1.77 3.13 -16.01
CA LYS A 102 -1.66 2.70 -17.40
C LYS A 102 -2.89 1.86 -17.82
N PRO A 103 -3.40 2.00 -19.06
CA PRO A 103 -4.56 1.24 -19.54
C PRO A 103 -4.42 -0.29 -19.53
N ASN A 104 -3.20 -0.81 -19.59
CA ASN A 104 -2.88 -2.25 -19.57
C ASN A 104 -1.95 -2.60 -18.39
N LEU A 105 -2.19 -2.01 -17.23
CA LEU A 105 -1.38 -2.23 -16.04
C LEU A 105 -1.39 -3.72 -15.65
N LYS A 106 -0.19 -4.28 -15.47
CA LYS A 106 -0.03 -5.65 -15.01
C LYS A 106 -0.06 -5.72 -13.49
N VAL A 107 -0.51 -6.84 -12.93
CA VAL A 107 -0.58 -7.01 -11.47
C VAL A 107 0.79 -6.91 -10.81
N ASN A 108 1.84 -7.41 -11.46
CA ASN A 108 3.21 -7.27 -10.98
C ASN A 108 3.78 -5.83 -11.06
N GLU A 109 3.10 -4.90 -11.75
CA GLU A 109 3.47 -3.48 -11.80
C GLU A 109 2.75 -2.66 -10.72
N ILE A 110 1.72 -3.20 -10.05
CA ILE A 110 0.97 -2.49 -9.01
C ILE A 110 1.88 -1.92 -7.89
N PRO A 111 2.90 -2.65 -7.38
CA PRO A 111 3.78 -2.10 -6.35
C PRO A 111 4.53 -0.82 -6.75
N MET A 112 4.70 -0.57 -8.06
CA MET A 112 5.33 0.65 -8.57
C MET A 112 4.50 1.91 -8.32
N LEU A 113 3.20 1.74 -8.06
CA LEU A 113 2.28 2.82 -7.74
C LEU A 113 2.30 3.19 -6.25
N PHE A 114 2.75 2.28 -5.37
CA PHE A 114 2.63 2.49 -3.93
C PHE A 114 3.43 3.69 -3.45
N THR A 115 2.73 4.56 -2.74
CA THR A 115 3.28 5.75 -2.11
C THR A 115 3.43 5.55 -0.60
N VAL A 116 4.09 6.49 0.06
CA VAL A 116 4.11 6.55 1.53
C VAL A 116 2.69 6.59 2.11
N GLU A 117 1.77 7.34 1.48
CA GLU A 117 0.36 7.38 1.88
C GLU A 117 -0.32 6.01 1.77
N THR A 118 0.01 5.22 0.74
CA THR A 118 -0.54 3.87 0.58
C THR A 118 -0.25 3.01 1.82
N PHE A 119 0.96 3.11 2.37
CA PHE A 119 1.34 2.40 3.59
C PHE A 119 0.66 2.98 4.83
N CYS A 120 0.47 4.29 4.90
CA CYS A 120 -0.33 4.90 5.97
C CYS A 120 -1.77 4.38 5.97
N LYS A 121 -2.41 4.32 4.80
CA LYS A 121 -3.76 3.74 4.63
C LYS A 121 -3.81 2.27 5.00
N LEU A 122 -2.77 1.50 4.65
CA LEU A 122 -2.64 0.09 5.02
C LEU A 122 -2.62 -0.10 6.54
N VAL A 123 -1.82 0.69 7.25
CA VAL A 123 -1.75 0.67 8.72
C VAL A 123 -3.11 1.02 9.33
N VAL A 124 -3.72 2.11 8.87
CA VAL A 124 -5.05 2.55 9.36
C VAL A 124 -6.09 1.45 9.16
N ALA A 125 -6.13 0.82 7.98
CA ALA A 125 -7.06 -0.26 7.68
C ALA A 125 -6.82 -1.48 8.57
N ALA A 126 -5.56 -1.88 8.78
CA ALA A 126 -5.23 -3.02 9.64
C ALA A 126 -5.61 -2.78 11.10
N VAL A 127 -5.37 -1.58 11.64
CA VAL A 127 -5.79 -1.20 13.00
C VAL A 127 -7.31 -1.29 13.15
N GLN A 128 -8.06 -0.83 12.15
CA GLN A 128 -9.52 -0.85 12.15
C GLN A 128 -10.06 -2.29 12.08
N GLN A 129 -9.47 -3.15 11.24
CA GLN A 129 -9.86 -4.56 11.11
C GLN A 129 -9.61 -5.33 12.41
N GLN A 130 -8.44 -5.17 13.03
CA GLN A 130 -8.12 -5.83 14.30
C GLN A 130 -9.02 -5.37 15.46
N SER A 131 -9.43 -4.10 15.44
CA SER A 131 -10.39 -3.57 16.42
C SER A 131 -11.79 -4.19 16.24
N ALA A 132 -12.20 -4.48 15.00
CA ALA A 132 -13.47 -5.13 14.72
C ALA A 132 -13.49 -6.61 15.13
N GLU A 133 -12.37 -7.32 14.94
CA GLU A 133 -12.24 -8.74 15.33
C GLU A 133 -12.15 -8.97 16.85
N THR A 134 -11.71 -7.96 17.62
CA THR A 134 -11.60 -8.07 19.09
C THR A 134 -12.95 -7.81 19.79
N VAL A 135 -13.93 -7.26 19.08
CA VAL A 135 -15.25 -6.88 19.61
C VAL A 135 -16.37 -7.86 19.18
N ALA A 136 -16.05 -8.81 18.30
CA ALA A 136 -16.93 -9.90 17.86
C ALA A 136 -16.70 -11.18 18.69
#